data_AF-A0A969EVY8-F1
#
_entry.id   AF-A0A969EVY8-F1
#
_cell.length_a   1.000
_cell.length_b   1.000
_cell.length_c   1.000
_cell.angle_alpha   90.00
_cell.angle_beta   90.00
_cell.angle_gamma   90.00
#
_symmetry.space_group_name_H-M   'P 1'
#
loop_
_entity.id
_entity.type
_entity.pdbx_description
1 polymer ?
#
loop_
_entity_poly.entity_id
_entity_poly.type
_entity_poly.pdbx_seq_one_letter_code
_entity_poly.pdbx_strand_id
1 'polypeptide(L)'
;MWADFRDFALSHDVRACWSSPFFSQTGELLGTFAISHRSPCSARPYHYEIHHTAVYLASIAVEADRAVHAVQQMNQRLEQQVEERTAVLQSTLLDLKRTQMSLLQSEKMSSLGRMVAGIAHEVNNPLTLLWVICIMLSDRCKTYSIC
;
A
#
# COMPACT_ATOMS: atom_id res chain seq x y z
N MET A 1 -35.76 -34.86 -22.03
CA MET A 1 -34.64 -33.90 -21.83
C MET A 1 -33.42 -34.19 -22.72
N TRP A 2 -33.13 -35.43 -23.16
CA TRP A 2 -32.00 -35.74 -24.06
C TRP A 2 -32.35 -35.94 -25.55
N ALA A 3 -33.63 -35.83 -25.93
CA ALA A 3 -34.08 -36.14 -27.28
C ALA A 3 -33.39 -35.29 -28.36
N ASP A 4 -33.20 -34.00 -28.08
CA ASP A 4 -32.63 -33.04 -29.03
C ASP A 4 -31.10 -33.16 -29.18
N PHE A 5 -30.43 -33.80 -28.21
CA PHE A 5 -28.98 -33.99 -28.20
C PHE A 5 -28.56 -35.42 -28.54
N ARG A 6 -29.52 -36.28 -28.91
CA ARG A 6 -29.28 -37.70 -29.15
C ARG A 6 -28.28 -37.92 -30.28
N ASP A 7 -28.50 -37.31 -31.44
CA ASP A 7 -27.64 -37.51 -32.60
C ASP A 7 -26.22 -36.99 -32.36
N PHE A 8 -26.09 -35.89 -31.61
CA PHE A 8 -24.81 -35.35 -31.16
C PHE A 8 -24.08 -36.28 -30.16
N ALA A 9 -24.81 -36.85 -29.18
CA ALA A 9 -24.22 -37.81 -28.25
C ALA A 9 -23.76 -39.08 -28.98
N LEU A 10 -24.57 -39.58 -29.93
CA LEU A 10 -24.23 -40.73 -30.75
C LEU A 10 -23.01 -40.47 -31.66
N SER A 11 -22.85 -39.25 -32.21
CA SER A 11 -21.68 -38.90 -33.02
C SER A 11 -20.37 -38.93 -32.22
N HIS A 12 -20.43 -38.86 -30.90
CA HIS A 12 -19.29 -38.95 -29.98
C HIS A 12 -19.20 -40.31 -29.27
N ASP A 13 -19.93 -41.31 -29.77
CA ASP A 13 -20.00 -42.67 -29.21
C ASP A 13 -20.50 -42.69 -27.73
N VAL A 14 -21.29 -41.70 -27.33
CA VAL A 14 -21.93 -41.67 -26.01
C VAL A 14 -23.28 -42.37 -26.11
N ARG A 15 -23.38 -43.56 -25.50
CA ARG A 15 -24.56 -44.43 -25.52
C ARG A 15 -25.30 -44.49 -24.19
N ALA A 16 -24.63 -44.15 -23.10
CA ALA A 16 -25.24 -43.84 -21.80
C ALA A 16 -24.40 -42.78 -21.08
N CYS A 17 -25.03 -41.93 -20.29
CA CYS A 17 -24.34 -40.90 -19.51
C CYS A 17 -25.02 -40.74 -18.15
N TRP A 18 -24.22 -40.69 -17.09
CA TRP A 18 -24.67 -40.38 -15.74
C TRP A 18 -23.91 -39.18 -15.20
N SER A 19 -24.63 -38.08 -15.06
CA SER A 19 -24.14 -36.88 -14.40
C SER A 19 -24.69 -36.79 -12.99
N SER A 20 -23.89 -36.30 -12.06
CA SER A 20 -24.45 -35.72 -10.83
C SER A 20 -23.78 -34.40 -10.51
N PRO A 21 -24.55 -33.44 -9.98
CA PRO A 21 -23.99 -32.19 -9.51
C PRO A 21 -23.06 -32.43 -8.32
N PHE A 22 -22.02 -31.64 -8.21
CA PHE A 22 -21.18 -31.57 -7.02
C PHE A 22 -21.19 -30.14 -6.48
N PHE A 23 -21.18 -30.04 -5.15
CA PHE A 23 -21.42 -28.80 -4.43
C PHE A 23 -20.25 -28.48 -3.51
N SER A 24 -20.13 -27.22 -3.14
CA SER A 24 -19.25 -26.79 -2.05
C SER A 24 -19.80 -27.28 -0.70
N GLN A 25 -18.99 -27.17 0.34
CA GLN A 25 -19.42 -27.38 1.72
C GLN A 25 -20.51 -26.39 2.15
N THR A 26 -20.61 -25.24 1.49
CA THR A 26 -21.64 -24.22 1.74
C THR A 26 -22.92 -24.44 0.93
N GLY A 27 -22.97 -25.46 0.08
CA GLY A 27 -24.12 -25.79 -0.77
C GLY A 27 -24.18 -25.05 -2.11
N GLU A 28 -23.12 -24.34 -2.50
CA GLU A 28 -22.98 -23.73 -3.83
C GLU A 28 -22.79 -24.83 -4.89
N LEU A 29 -23.50 -24.75 -6.01
CA LEU A 29 -23.27 -25.66 -7.14
C LEU A 29 -21.92 -25.33 -7.80
N LEU A 30 -20.95 -26.22 -7.67
CA LEU A 30 -19.61 -26.06 -8.26
C LEU A 30 -19.55 -26.57 -9.70
N GLY A 31 -20.36 -27.58 -10.03
CA GLY A 31 -20.42 -28.12 -11.37
C GLY A 31 -21.12 -29.47 -11.43
N THR A 32 -20.89 -30.19 -12.53
CA THR A 32 -21.40 -31.55 -12.73
C THR A 32 -20.27 -32.49 -13.09
N PHE A 33 -20.26 -33.67 -12.46
CA PHE A 33 -19.39 -34.76 -12.85
C PHE A 33 -20.19 -35.78 -13.66
N ALA A 34 -19.70 -36.12 -14.86
CA ALA A 34 -20.40 -37.02 -15.78
C ALA A 34 -19.51 -38.18 -16.22
N ILE A 35 -20.06 -39.39 -16.14
CA ILE A 35 -19.45 -40.60 -16.72
C ILE A 35 -20.25 -40.98 -17.95
N SER A 36 -19.56 -41.08 -19.09
CA SER A 36 -20.13 -41.50 -20.37
C SER A 36 -19.67 -42.91 -20.74
N HIS A 37 -20.57 -43.70 -21.30
CA HIS A 37 -20.33 -45.08 -21.72
C HIS A 37 -20.63 -45.26 -23.20
N ARG A 38 -19.79 -46.07 -23.86
CA ARG A 38 -19.88 -46.41 -25.29
C ARG A 38 -20.81 -47.57 -25.62
N SER A 39 -21.39 -48.20 -24.60
CA SER A 39 -22.39 -49.25 -24.74
C SER A 39 -23.60 -48.92 -23.89
N PRO A 40 -24.83 -49.24 -24.34
CA PRO A 40 -26.01 -49.11 -23.49
C PRO A 40 -25.82 -49.94 -22.22
N CYS A 41 -25.89 -49.29 -21.06
CA CYS A 41 -25.76 -49.95 -19.77
C CYS A 41 -26.72 -49.33 -18.77
N SER A 42 -27.21 -50.14 -17.83
CA SER A 42 -27.96 -49.67 -16.66
C SER A 42 -27.01 -49.41 -15.50
N ALA A 43 -27.37 -48.46 -14.64
CA ALA A 43 -26.59 -48.15 -13.45
C ALA A 43 -26.53 -49.37 -12.53
N ARG A 44 -25.32 -49.84 -12.21
CA ARG A 44 -25.07 -50.92 -11.23
C ARG A 44 -24.71 -50.29 -9.87
N PRO A 45 -24.91 -50.98 -8.73
CA PRO A 45 -24.57 -50.47 -7.39
C PRO A 45 -23.15 -49.89 -7.29
N TYR A 46 -22.16 -50.58 -7.85
CA TYR A 46 -20.76 -50.13 -7.90
C TYR A 46 -20.53 -48.80 -8.64
N HIS A 47 -21.39 -48.45 -9.61
CA HIS A 47 -21.28 -47.15 -10.29
C HIS A 47 -21.60 -45.99 -9.34
N TYR A 48 -22.46 -46.18 -8.34
CA TYR A 48 -22.80 -45.14 -7.38
C TYR A 48 -21.64 -44.87 -6.40
N GLU A 49 -20.86 -45.88 -6.02
CA GLU A 49 -19.70 -45.70 -5.13
C GLU A 49 -18.58 -44.92 -5.80
N ILE A 50 -18.25 -45.25 -7.06
CA ILE A 50 -17.29 -44.48 -7.87
C ILE A 50 -17.79 -43.05 -8.07
N HIS A 51 -19.09 -42.89 -8.39
CA HIS A 51 -19.67 -41.58 -8.64
C HIS A 51 -19.62 -40.69 -7.39
N HIS A 52 -20.02 -41.22 -6.23
CA HIS A 52 -19.98 -40.49 -4.97
C HIS A 52 -18.55 -40.06 -4.61
N THR A 53 -17.58 -40.96 -4.75
CA THR A 53 -16.16 -40.65 -4.46
C THR A 53 -15.64 -39.59 -5.42
N ALA A 54 -15.95 -39.70 -6.72
CA ALA A 54 -15.49 -38.76 -7.73
C ALA A 54 -16.10 -37.36 -7.55
N VAL A 55 -17.40 -37.27 -7.26
CA VAL A 55 -18.11 -36.02 -6.94
C VAL A 55 -17.48 -35.37 -5.71
N TYR A 56 -17.24 -36.14 -4.66
CA TYR A 56 -16.64 -35.62 -3.43
C TYR A 56 -15.22 -35.10 -3.64
N LEU A 57 -14.38 -35.84 -4.37
CA LEU A 57 -13.02 -35.39 -4.72
C LEU A 57 -13.04 -34.16 -5.62
N ALA A 58 -13.99 -34.07 -6.56
CA ALA A 58 -14.15 -32.90 -7.41
C ALA A 58 -14.51 -31.66 -6.59
N SER A 59 -15.42 -31.78 -5.62
CA SER A 59 -15.75 -30.71 -4.68
C SER A 59 -14.51 -30.21 -3.93
N ILE A 60 -13.76 -31.12 -3.29
CA ILE A 60 -12.55 -30.76 -2.55
C ILE A 60 -11.52 -30.11 -3.45
N ALA A 61 -11.26 -30.67 -4.63
CA ALA A 61 -10.24 -30.16 -5.55
C ALA A 61 -10.56 -28.73 -6.01
N VAL A 62 -11.83 -28.47 -6.35
CA VAL A 62 -12.28 -27.13 -6.76
C VAL A 62 -12.21 -26.14 -5.59
N GLU A 63 -12.62 -26.54 -4.40
CA GLU A 63 -12.52 -25.67 -3.21
C GLU A 63 -11.06 -25.36 -2.84
N ALA A 64 -10.18 -26.36 -2.89
CA ALA A 64 -8.76 -26.19 -2.63
C ALA A 64 -8.12 -25.24 -3.65
N ASP A 65 -8.43 -25.42 -4.93
CA ASP A 65 -7.96 -24.55 -6.00
C ASP A 65 -8.41 -23.10 -5.80
N ARG A 66 -9.70 -22.88 -5.51
CA ARG A 66 -10.25 -21.55 -5.20
C ARG A 66 -9.57 -20.93 -3.98
N ALA A 67 -9.32 -21.70 -2.92
CA ALA A 67 -8.66 -21.22 -1.72
C ALA A 67 -7.20 -20.81 -1.99
N VAL A 68 -6.45 -21.61 -2.75
CA VAL A 68 -5.08 -21.28 -3.16
C VAL A 68 -5.05 -19.99 -3.98
N HIS A 69 -5.93 -19.86 -4.97
CA HIS A 69 -6.02 -18.64 -5.78
C HIS A 69 -6.39 -17.42 -4.95
N ALA A 70 -7.33 -17.55 -4.00
CA ALA A 70 -7.71 -16.46 -3.10
C ALA A 70 -6.54 -15.98 -2.23
N VAL A 71 -5.76 -16.92 -1.67
CA VAL A 71 -4.56 -16.58 -0.88
C VAL A 71 -3.50 -15.90 -1.75
N GLN A 72 -3.26 -16.38 -2.97
CA GLN A 72 -2.30 -15.76 -3.89
C GLN A 72 -2.70 -14.32 -4.26
N GLN A 73 -3.98 -14.08 -4.57
CA GLN A 73 -4.48 -12.75 -4.86
C GLN A 73 -4.36 -11.81 -3.64
N MET A 74 -4.66 -12.33 -2.44
CA MET A 74 -4.50 -11.55 -1.21
C MET A 74 -3.04 -11.17 -0.96
N ASN A 75 -2.11 -12.10 -1.14
CA ASN A 75 -0.68 -11.85 -0.98
C ASN A 75 -0.20 -10.79 -1.97
N GLN A 76 -0.54 -10.90 -3.25
CA GLN A 76 -0.19 -9.90 -4.26
C GLN A 76 -0.70 -8.50 -3.89
N ARG A 77 -1.95 -8.41 -3.43
CA ARG A 77 -2.54 -7.15 -2.99
C ARG A 77 -1.82 -6.59 -1.76
N LEU A 78 -1.46 -7.42 -0.79
CA LEU A 78 -0.72 -7.00 0.40
C LEU A 78 0.68 -6.52 0.04
N GLU A 79 1.38 -7.21 -0.85
CA GLU A 79 2.70 -6.80 -1.35
C GLU A 79 2.63 -5.42 -2.01
N GLN A 80 1.65 -5.18 -2.89
CA GLN A 80 1.43 -3.86 -3.49
C GLN A 80 1.16 -2.78 -2.43
N GLN A 81 0.31 -3.06 -1.46
CA GLN A 81 0.01 -2.10 -0.38
C GLN A 81 1.24 -1.80 0.49
N VAL A 82 2.07 -2.81 0.74
CA VAL A 82 3.33 -2.64 1.49
C VAL A 82 4.29 -1.77 0.69
N GLU A 83 4.44 -2.01 -0.62
CA GLU A 83 5.29 -1.21 -1.49
C GLU A 83 4.84 0.25 -1.55
N GLU A 84 3.55 0.49 -1.80
CA GLU A 84 2.96 1.84 -1.84
C GLU A 84 3.17 2.59 -0.51
N ARG A 85 2.84 1.95 0.62
CA ARG A 85 3.00 2.56 1.94
C ARG A 85 4.46 2.82 2.28
N THR A 86 5.36 1.93 1.88
CA THR A 86 6.80 2.10 2.10
C THR A 86 7.33 3.28 1.29
N ALA A 87 6.92 3.42 0.03
CA ALA A 87 7.28 4.56 -0.81
C ALA A 87 6.78 5.90 -0.21
N VAL A 88 5.52 5.95 0.24
CA VAL A 88 4.94 7.13 0.89
C VAL A 88 5.68 7.46 2.19
N LEU A 89 5.99 6.46 3.01
CA LEU A 89 6.71 6.65 4.26
C LEU A 89 8.12 7.19 4.01
N GLN A 90 8.83 6.65 3.03
CA GLN A 90 10.16 7.12 2.64
C GLN A 90 10.12 8.58 2.16
N SER A 91 9.15 8.94 1.30
CA SER A 91 8.96 10.32 0.87
C SER A 91 8.72 11.27 2.05
N THR A 92 7.80 10.88 2.93
CA THR A 92 7.43 11.70 4.11
C THR A 92 8.63 11.90 5.04
N LEU A 93 9.45 10.86 5.24
CA LEU A 93 10.68 10.96 6.02
C LEU A 93 11.71 11.90 5.39
N LEU A 94 11.86 11.88 4.06
CA LEU A 94 12.74 12.79 3.36
C LEU A 94 12.28 14.25 3.51
N ASP A 95 10.97 14.50 3.38
CA ASP A 95 10.41 15.84 3.51
C ASP A 95 10.49 16.37 4.96
N LEU A 96 10.26 15.50 5.95
CA LEU A 96 10.45 15.85 7.36
C LEU A 96 11.91 16.23 7.63
N LYS A 97 12.88 15.45 7.12
CA LYS A 97 14.31 15.76 7.26
C LYS A 97 14.70 17.07 6.60
N ARG A 98 14.18 17.35 5.39
CA ARG A 98 14.41 18.63 4.70
C ARG A 98 13.89 19.81 5.52
N THR A 99 12.68 19.69 6.04
CA THR A 99 12.04 20.73 6.86
C THR A 99 12.83 20.97 8.14
N GLN A 100 13.25 19.92 8.84
CA GLN A 100 14.09 20.03 10.04
C GLN A 100 15.42 20.75 9.74
N MET A 101 16.08 20.42 8.64
CA MET A 101 17.34 21.06 8.26
C MET A 101 17.15 22.55 7.96
N SER A 102 16.07 22.92 7.29
CA SER A 102 15.71 24.33 7.04
C SER A 102 15.44 25.08 8.34
N LEU A 103 14.74 24.47 9.29
CA LEU A 103 14.46 25.09 10.59
C LEU A 103 15.73 25.28 11.41
N LEU A 104 16.61 24.28 11.47
CA LEU A 104 17.91 24.37 12.14
C LEU A 104 18.76 25.50 11.54
N GLN A 105 18.78 25.64 10.23
CA GLN A 105 19.49 26.74 9.58
C GLN A 105 18.89 28.10 9.95
N SER A 106 17.57 28.22 9.95
CA SER A 106 16.86 29.44 10.36
C SER A 106 17.13 29.79 11.84
N GLU A 107 17.13 28.80 12.72
CA GLU A 107 17.43 28.98 14.14
C GLU A 107 18.88 29.43 14.35
N LYS A 108 19.83 28.82 13.64
CA LYS A 108 21.24 29.23 13.66
C LYS A 108 21.42 30.68 13.19
N MET A 109 20.74 31.07 12.11
CA MET A 109 20.78 32.45 11.60
C MET A 109 20.15 33.45 12.58
N SER A 110 19.03 33.08 13.21
CA SER A 110 18.38 33.91 14.23
C SER A 110 19.24 34.08 15.48
N SER A 111 19.87 32.99 15.97
CA SER A 111 20.81 33.02 17.08
C SER A 111 21.99 33.94 16.78
N LEU A 112 22.58 33.79 15.59
CA LEU A 112 23.68 34.65 15.13
C LEU A 112 23.23 36.12 15.02
N GLY A 113 22.05 36.38 14.45
CA GLY A 113 21.50 37.73 14.34
C GLY A 113 21.29 38.40 15.70
N ARG A 114 20.76 37.66 16.69
CA ARG A 114 20.61 38.15 18.07
C ARG A 114 21.96 38.47 18.71
N MET A 115 22.97 37.62 18.50
CA MET A 115 24.32 37.86 19.02
C MET A 115 24.96 39.09 18.38
N VAL A 116 24.88 39.23 17.05
CA VAL A 116 25.39 40.40 16.32
C VAL A 116 24.68 41.68 16.76
N ALA A 117 23.37 41.64 16.93
CA ALA A 117 22.61 42.79 17.44
C ALA A 117 23.03 43.18 18.87
N GLY A 118 23.28 42.19 19.74
CA GLY A 118 23.79 42.43 21.09
C GLY A 118 25.17 43.10 21.08
N ILE A 119 26.11 42.59 20.29
CA ILE A 119 27.44 43.20 20.13
C ILE A 119 27.34 44.61 19.56
N ALA A 120 26.52 44.82 18.53
CA ALA A 120 26.32 46.15 17.94
C ALA A 120 25.76 47.13 18.97
N HIS A 121 24.83 46.69 19.81
CA HIS A 121 24.29 47.49 20.90
C HIS A 121 25.36 47.84 21.94
N GLU A 122 26.17 46.86 22.36
CA GLU A 122 27.25 47.06 23.33
C GLU A 122 28.37 47.97 22.80
N VAL A 123 28.68 47.93 21.50
CA VAL A 123 29.68 48.80 20.85
C VAL A 123 29.15 50.21 20.61
N ASN A 124 27.88 50.36 20.22
CA ASN A 124 27.28 51.68 20.05
C ASN A 124 27.22 52.46 21.36
N ASN A 125 27.13 51.78 22.50
CA ASN A 125 27.03 52.42 23.80
C ASN A 125 28.25 53.31 24.14
N PRO A 126 29.51 52.81 24.17
CA PRO A 126 30.69 53.65 24.40
C PRO A 126 30.95 54.65 23.26
N LEU A 127 30.64 54.31 22.00
CA LEU A 127 30.79 55.24 20.87
C LEU A 127 29.88 56.45 21.01
N THR A 128 28.64 56.25 21.44
CA THR A 128 27.69 57.34 21.71
C THR A 128 28.23 58.25 22.82
N LEU A 129 28.79 57.68 23.88
CA LEU A 129 29.40 58.44 24.97
C LEU A 129 30.62 59.26 24.48
N LEU A 130 31.53 58.63 23.73
CA LEU A 130 32.69 59.30 23.13
C LEU A 130 32.28 60.45 22.22
N TRP A 131 31.27 60.23 21.37
CA TRP A 131 30.74 61.25 20.48
C TRP A 131 30.15 62.44 21.26
N VAL A 132 29.37 62.19 22.32
CA VAL A 132 28.85 63.25 23.21
C VAL A 132 30.00 64.03 23.87
N ILE A 133 31.02 63.35 24.38
CA ILE A 133 32.19 64.00 24.98
C ILE A 133 32.91 64.88 23.97
N CYS A 134 33.14 64.40 22.74
CA CYS A 134 33.78 65.18 21.68
C CYS A 134 33.01 66.45 21.34
N ILE A 135 31.67 66.38 21.26
CA ILE A 135 30.83 67.57 21.04
C ILE A 135 30.99 68.57 22.18
N MET A 136 30.90 68.10 23.42
CA MET A 136 31.04 68.96 24.60
C MET A 136 32.40 69.67 24.67
N LEU A 137 33.48 68.97 24.29
CA LEU A 137 34.82 69.55 24.21
C LEU A 137 34.97 70.53 23.03
N SER A 138 34.35 70.24 21.88
CA SER A 138 34.34 71.14 20.72
C SER A 138 33.66 72.48 21.04
N ASP A 139 32.51 72.44 21.72
CA ASP A 139 31.80 73.65 22.15
C ASP A 139 32.60 74.43 23.20
N ARG A 140 33.27 73.74 24.14
CA ARG A 140 34.19 74.39 25.11
C ARG A 140 35.35 75.09 24.42
N CYS A 141 35.98 74.47 23.42
CA CYS A 141 37.06 75.10 22.65
C CYS A 141 36.59 76.32 21.85
N LYS A 142 35.40 76.25 21.21
CA LYS A 142 34.82 77.42 20.53
C LYS A 142 34.55 78.57 21.50
N THR A 143 34.11 78.25 22.71
CA THR A 143 33.83 79.25 23.75
C THR A 143 35.12 79.90 24.27
N TYR A 144 36.22 79.15 24.37
CA TYR A 144 37.52 79.69 24.80
C TYR A 144 38.30 80.42 23.71
N SER A 145 38.06 80.15 22.42
CA SER A 145 38.73 80.82 21.30
C SER A 145 38.12 82.19 20.93
N ILE A 146 37.07 82.63 21.63
CA ILE A 146 36.40 83.94 21.45
C ILE A 146 36.77 84.93 22.58
N CYS A 147 37.60 84.51 23.53
CA CYS A 147 38.30 85.40 24.47
C CYS A 147 39.75 85.64 24.00
#